data_AF-A0A531AGH3-F1
#
_entry.id   AF-A0A531AGH3-F1
#
_cell.length_a   1.000
_cell.length_b   1.000
_cell.length_c   1.000
_cell.angle_alpha   90.00
_cell.angle_beta   90.00
_cell.angle_gamma   90.00
#
_symmetry.space_group_name_H-M   'P 1'
#
loop_
_entity.id
_entity.type
_entity.pdbx_description
1 polymer ?
#
loop_
_entity_poly.entity_id
_entity_poly.type
_entity_poly.pdbx_seq_one_letter_code
_entity_poly.pdbx_strand_id
1 'polypeptide(L)'
;MQHATPAAPAVRETLERLLASETFGRSERARKLLRYLVEREQAGEADKLKGFSIAMDVFGKDGDFDPSTDAVVRVQAGRLRELLQHYFANEGVAEPIRIAIPRGGYVPSYELNAIRLPVEPASAEHVEAAATLPESPEEPGMAAPAASSPVVRQPAPSLLRHLQFFWLAIALVIAMLGVLILRQGGSA
;
A
#
# COMPACT_ATOMS: atom_id res chain seq x y z
N MET A 1 -7.04 6.24 -1.18
CA MET A 1 -5.70 6.53 -0.64
C MET A 1 -4.74 6.55 -1.81
N GLN A 2 -3.91 7.58 -1.95
CA GLN A 2 -3.08 7.79 -3.14
C GLN A 2 -1.88 6.81 -3.09
N HIS A 3 -1.77 5.94 -4.10
CA HIS A 3 -0.67 4.97 -4.24
C HIS A 3 0.43 5.53 -5.16
N ALA A 4 1.01 6.67 -4.80
CA ALA A 4 2.26 7.09 -5.43
C ALA A 4 3.39 6.28 -4.79
N THR A 5 4.16 5.52 -5.57
CA THR A 5 5.41 4.92 -5.06
C THR A 5 6.31 6.07 -4.59
N PRO A 6 6.55 6.21 -3.27
CA PRO A 6 7.33 7.31 -2.75
C PRO A 6 8.77 7.23 -3.25
N ALA A 7 9.45 8.37 -3.26
CA ALA A 7 10.84 8.44 -3.68
C ALA A 7 11.70 7.49 -2.83
N ALA A 8 12.62 6.77 -3.48
CA ALA A 8 13.53 5.83 -2.85
C ALA A 8 14.29 6.34 -1.61
N PRO A 9 14.80 7.59 -1.55
CA PRO A 9 15.44 8.10 -0.35
C PRO A 9 14.49 8.18 0.85
N ALA A 10 13.24 8.61 0.64
CA ALA A 10 12.27 8.74 1.73
C ALA A 10 11.88 7.39 2.33
N VAL A 11 11.72 6.35 1.50
CA VAL A 11 11.50 4.96 1.97
C VAL A 11 12.66 4.49 2.83
N ARG A 12 13.90 4.74 2.38
CA ARG A 12 15.11 4.34 3.11
C ARG A 12 15.23 5.05 4.46
N GLU A 13 14.96 6.34 4.51
CA GLU A 13 14.97 7.10 5.77
C GLU A 13 13.91 6.61 6.77
N THR A 14 12.70 6.31 6.30
CA THR A 14 11.67 5.70 7.15
C THR A 14 12.09 4.31 7.61
N LEU A 15 12.69 3.50 6.74
CA LEU A 15 13.20 2.18 7.09
C LEU A 15 14.24 2.26 8.22
N GLU A 16 15.24 3.14 8.11
CA GLU A 16 16.28 3.25 9.14
C GLU A 16 15.72 3.70 10.50
N ARG A 17 14.81 4.68 10.52
CA ARG A 17 14.13 5.10 11.75
C ARG A 17 13.31 3.97 12.38
N LEU A 18 12.56 3.25 11.55
CA LEU A 18 11.76 2.12 11.99
C LEU A 18 12.64 0.99 12.53
N LEU A 19 13.77 0.67 11.89
CA LEU A 19 14.70 -0.35 12.36
C LEU A 19 15.39 0.05 13.67
N ALA A 20 15.66 1.35 13.89
CA ALA A 20 16.24 1.88 15.12
C ALA A 20 15.24 1.99 16.29
N SER A 21 13.94 1.84 16.04
CA SER A 21 12.88 1.97 17.05
C SER A 21 12.95 0.93 18.17
N GLU A 22 12.30 1.23 19.31
CA GLU A 22 12.17 0.30 20.43
C GLU A 22 11.33 -0.92 20.07
N THR A 23 10.31 -0.74 19.22
CA THR A 23 9.46 -1.81 18.71
C THR A 23 10.29 -2.86 17.95
N PHE A 24 11.22 -2.43 17.09
CA PHE A 24 12.08 -3.34 16.31
C PHE A 24 13.38 -3.71 17.04
N GLY A 25 13.78 -2.94 18.05
CA GLY A 25 14.91 -3.17 18.97
C GLY A 25 15.03 -4.59 19.49
N ARG A 26 13.89 -5.23 19.73
CA ARG A 26 13.81 -6.54 20.38
C ARG A 26 13.91 -7.73 19.42
N SER A 27 13.99 -7.51 18.11
CA SER A 27 13.99 -8.60 17.13
C SER A 27 14.91 -8.38 15.93
N GLU A 28 16.13 -8.90 16.04
CA GLU A 28 17.10 -8.92 14.93
C GLU A 28 16.57 -9.65 13.69
N ARG A 29 15.78 -10.72 13.86
CA ARG A 29 15.19 -11.46 12.74
C ARG A 29 14.18 -10.60 11.97
N ALA A 30 13.32 -9.86 12.68
CA ALA A 30 12.35 -8.97 12.04
C ALA A 30 13.05 -7.80 11.33
N ARG A 31 14.12 -7.25 11.93
CA ARG A 31 14.95 -6.22 11.32
C ARG A 31 15.59 -6.69 10.00
N LYS A 32 16.26 -7.84 10.02
CA LYS A 32 16.88 -8.45 8.83
C LYS A 32 15.84 -8.72 7.73
N LEU A 33 14.69 -9.29 8.10
CA LEU A 33 13.62 -9.57 7.15
C LEU A 33 13.10 -8.28 6.51
N LEU A 34 12.73 -7.28 7.31
CA LEU A 34 12.19 -6.03 6.78
C LEU A 34 13.19 -5.32 5.86
N ARG A 35 14.44 -5.22 6.29
CA ARG A 35 15.53 -4.64 5.50
C ARG A 35 15.64 -5.33 4.14
N TYR A 36 15.73 -6.67 4.15
CA TYR A 36 15.81 -7.46 2.93
C TYR A 36 14.63 -7.23 1.99
N LEU A 37 13.39 -7.22 2.51
CA LEU A 37 12.19 -7.02 1.69
C LEU A 37 12.18 -5.65 1.02
N VAL A 38 12.48 -4.58 1.78
CA VAL A 38 12.47 -3.21 1.26
C VAL A 38 13.62 -2.97 0.28
N GLU A 39 14.82 -3.43 0.59
CA GLU A 39 15.98 -3.22 -0.29
C GLU A 39 15.83 -3.96 -1.63
N ARG A 40 15.33 -5.19 -1.63
CA ARG A 40 15.06 -5.95 -2.86
C ARG A 40 13.95 -5.33 -3.69
N GLU A 41 12.87 -4.88 -3.07
CA GLU A 41 11.76 -4.22 -3.79
C GLU A 41 12.22 -2.89 -4.41
N GLN A 42 12.97 -2.08 -3.67
CA GLN A 42 13.56 -0.82 -4.15
C GLN A 42 14.63 -1.03 -5.23
N ALA A 43 15.23 -2.22 -5.31
CA ALA A 43 16.13 -2.63 -6.39
C ALA A 43 15.39 -3.14 -7.65
N GLY A 44 14.05 -3.14 -7.65
CA GLY A 44 13.24 -3.67 -8.74
C GLY A 44 13.17 -5.20 -8.76
N GLU A 45 13.56 -5.86 -7.68
CA GLU A 45 13.61 -7.32 -7.56
C GLU A 45 12.42 -7.91 -6.80
N ALA A 46 11.27 -7.23 -6.82
CA ALA A 46 10.06 -7.65 -6.12
C ALA A 46 9.62 -9.09 -6.47
N ASP A 47 9.80 -9.51 -7.73
CA ASP A 47 9.49 -10.87 -8.20
C ASP A 47 10.32 -11.98 -7.54
N LYS A 48 11.48 -11.61 -6.98
CA LYS A 48 12.38 -12.53 -6.25
C LYS A 48 11.99 -12.69 -4.78
N LEU A 49 11.04 -11.88 -4.26
CA LEU A 49 10.55 -11.95 -2.89
C LEU A 49 9.58 -13.12 -2.69
N LYS A 50 10.12 -14.34 -2.84
CA LYS A 50 9.43 -15.61 -2.62
C LYS A 50 9.88 -16.22 -1.29
N GLY A 51 9.02 -17.07 -0.72
CA GLY A 51 9.30 -17.72 0.56
C GLY A 51 10.63 -18.47 0.57
N PHE A 52 10.93 -19.20 -0.51
CA PHE A 52 12.20 -19.92 -0.68
C PHE A 52 13.42 -18.99 -0.63
N SER A 53 13.45 -17.93 -1.46
CA SER A 53 14.55 -16.97 -1.49
C SER A 53 14.77 -16.29 -0.14
N ILE A 54 13.68 -15.92 0.55
CA ILE A 54 13.75 -15.32 1.89
C ILE A 54 14.33 -16.30 2.91
N ALA A 55 13.94 -17.58 2.84
CA ALA A 55 14.46 -18.61 3.74
C ALA A 55 15.97 -18.76 3.62
N MET A 56 16.50 -18.78 2.40
CA MET A 56 17.93 -18.85 2.15
C MET A 56 18.64 -17.55 2.55
N ASP A 57 18.25 -16.43 1.94
CA ASP A 57 18.99 -15.17 2.04
C ASP A 57 18.92 -14.53 3.44
N VAL A 58 17.80 -14.69 4.16
CA VAL A 58 17.58 -14.05 5.47
C VAL A 58 17.77 -15.01 6.62
N PHE A 59 17.34 -16.27 6.46
CA PHE A 59 17.33 -17.25 7.54
C PHE A 59 18.41 -18.32 7.42
N GLY A 60 19.24 -18.27 6.38
CA GLY A 60 20.36 -19.19 6.19
C GLY A 60 19.92 -20.64 6.01
N LYS A 61 18.75 -20.85 5.39
CA LYS A 61 18.28 -22.19 5.04
C LYS A 61 19.00 -22.70 3.79
N ASP A 62 19.17 -24.01 3.73
CA ASP A 62 19.80 -24.69 2.60
C ASP A 62 18.80 -24.96 1.47
N GLY A 63 19.30 -25.48 0.34
CA GLY A 63 18.50 -25.78 -0.85
C GLY A 63 17.37 -26.81 -0.63
N ASP A 64 17.45 -27.59 0.44
CA ASP A 64 16.43 -28.59 0.82
C ASP A 64 15.24 -27.97 1.58
N PHE A 65 15.18 -26.63 1.69
CA PHE A 65 14.05 -25.94 2.33
C PHE A 65 12.75 -26.13 1.55
N ASP A 66 11.76 -26.74 2.21
CA ASP A 66 10.39 -26.82 1.71
C ASP A 66 9.47 -25.85 2.48
N PRO A 67 8.93 -24.81 1.81
CA PRO A 67 8.02 -23.85 2.44
C PRO A 67 6.69 -24.46 2.90
N SER A 68 6.33 -25.66 2.45
CA SER A 68 5.11 -26.38 2.85
C SER A 68 5.24 -26.94 4.26
N THR A 69 6.41 -27.49 4.59
CA THR A 69 6.71 -28.15 5.87
C THR A 69 7.41 -27.23 6.87
N ASP A 70 8.26 -26.30 6.41
CA ASP A 70 8.90 -25.30 7.26
C ASP A 70 8.20 -23.93 7.16
N ALA A 71 7.49 -23.57 8.22
CA ALA A 71 6.73 -22.33 8.29
C ALA A 71 7.57 -21.11 8.73
N VAL A 72 8.89 -21.20 8.89
CA VAL A 72 9.72 -20.12 9.45
C VAL A 72 9.47 -18.77 8.79
N VAL A 73 9.40 -18.73 7.45
CA VAL A 73 9.17 -17.48 6.72
C VAL A 73 7.77 -16.95 6.96
N ARG A 74 6.76 -17.83 6.95
CA ARG A 74 5.35 -17.47 7.20
C ARG A 74 5.18 -16.90 8.61
N VAL A 75 5.78 -17.53 9.62
CA VAL A 75 5.74 -17.10 11.02
C VAL A 75 6.45 -15.75 11.21
N GLN A 76 7.67 -15.60 10.67
CA GLN A 76 8.40 -14.33 10.79
C GLN A 76 7.71 -13.19 10.03
N ALA A 77 7.09 -13.47 8.89
CA ALA A 77 6.28 -12.47 8.18
C ALA A 77 5.02 -12.09 8.97
N GLY A 78 4.40 -13.03 9.71
CA GLY A 78 3.30 -12.73 10.64
C GLY A 78 3.75 -11.75 11.73
N ARG A 79 4.83 -12.11 12.43
CA ARG A 79 5.42 -11.26 13.48
C ARG A 79 5.85 -9.90 12.96
N LEU A 80 6.42 -9.83 11.75
CA LEU A 80 6.79 -8.57 11.13
C LEU A 80 5.57 -7.65 10.93
N ARG A 81 4.44 -8.20 10.47
CA ARG A 81 3.21 -7.42 10.29
C ARG A 81 2.70 -6.85 11.60
N GLU A 82 2.74 -7.64 12.68
CA GLU A 82 2.35 -7.19 14.03
C GLU A 82 3.26 -6.06 14.52
N LEU A 83 4.58 -6.19 14.33
CA LEU A 83 5.54 -5.15 14.72
C LEU A 83 5.36 -3.87 13.90
N LEU A 84 5.12 -3.97 12.59
CA LEU A 84 4.81 -2.79 11.76
C LEU A 84 3.53 -2.10 12.24
N GLN A 85 2.48 -2.87 12.53
CA GLN A 85 1.24 -2.32 13.05
C GLN A 85 1.47 -1.60 14.39
N HIS A 86 2.23 -2.21 15.30
CA HIS A 86 2.57 -1.62 16.60
C HIS A 86 3.40 -0.34 16.45
N TYR A 87 4.41 -0.34 15.59
CA TYR A 87 5.26 0.83 15.34
C TYR A 87 4.43 2.01 14.83
N PHE A 88 3.66 1.81 13.75
CA PHE A 88 2.87 2.89 13.14
C PHE A 88 1.67 3.34 13.98
N ALA A 89 1.25 2.55 14.98
CA ALA A 89 0.24 2.96 15.96
C ALA A 89 0.83 3.79 17.12
N ASN A 90 2.15 3.76 17.32
CA ASN A 90 2.82 4.38 18.47
C ASN A 90 3.96 5.31 18.04
N GLU A 91 5.19 4.78 17.96
CA GLU A 91 6.42 5.55 17.65
C GLU A 91 6.37 6.23 16.27
N GLY A 92 5.73 5.57 15.30
CA GLY A 92 5.71 5.97 13.89
C GLY A 92 4.47 6.72 13.43
N VAL A 93 3.62 7.22 14.32
CA VAL A 93 2.33 7.87 13.95
C VAL A 93 2.52 9.07 13.01
N ALA A 94 3.62 9.81 13.19
CA ALA A 94 3.96 11.00 12.41
C ALA A 94 4.88 10.70 11.20
N GLU A 95 5.17 9.43 10.90
CA GLU A 95 5.98 9.07 9.74
C GLU A 95 5.28 9.46 8.44
N PRO A 96 5.96 10.13 7.48
CA PRO A 96 5.33 10.57 6.23
C PRO A 96 5.00 9.40 5.29
N ILE A 97 5.68 8.27 5.46
CA ILE A 97 5.47 7.05 4.68
C ILE A 97 5.18 5.91 5.66
N ARG A 98 4.15 5.15 5.37
CA ARG A 98 3.81 3.93 6.07
C ARG A 98 4.20 2.73 5.22
N ILE A 99 5.04 1.87 5.78
CA ILE A 99 5.48 0.61 5.16
C ILE A 99 4.56 -0.51 5.67
N ALA A 100 3.94 -1.25 4.75
CA ALA A 100 3.09 -2.39 5.08
C ALA A 100 3.52 -3.63 4.29
N ILE A 101 3.32 -4.81 4.88
CA ILE A 101 3.53 -6.10 4.19
C ILE A 101 2.16 -6.78 4.03
N PRO A 102 1.58 -6.82 2.82
CA PRO A 102 0.25 -7.40 2.58
C PRO A 102 0.22 -8.90 2.90
N ARG A 103 -0.97 -9.42 3.21
CA ARG A 103 -1.17 -10.87 3.39
C ARG A 103 -1.07 -11.58 2.04
N GLY A 104 -0.60 -12.83 2.05
CA GLY A 104 -0.46 -13.64 0.84
C GLY A 104 0.80 -13.35 0.01
N GLY A 105 1.58 -12.33 0.37
CA GLY A 105 2.84 -11.99 -0.28
C GLY A 105 3.88 -11.45 0.69
N TYR A 106 5.04 -11.12 0.13
CA TYR A 106 6.19 -10.56 0.87
C TYR A 106 6.64 -9.20 0.31
N VAL A 107 6.06 -8.75 -0.81
CA VAL A 107 6.39 -7.46 -1.43
C VAL A 107 5.84 -6.32 -0.56
N PRO A 108 6.70 -5.40 -0.07
CA PRO A 108 6.24 -4.23 0.66
C PRO A 108 5.32 -3.32 -0.17
N SER A 109 4.39 -2.67 0.52
CA SER A 109 3.56 -1.60 -0.05
C SER A 109 3.74 -0.33 0.77
N TYR A 110 3.70 0.82 0.09
CA TYR A 110 3.91 2.12 0.71
C TYR A 110 2.64 2.97 0.64
N GLU A 111 2.30 3.63 1.75
CA GLU A 111 1.18 4.55 1.84
C GLU A 111 1.69 5.92 2.33
N LEU A 112 1.29 7.00 1.66
CA LEU A 112 1.57 8.35 2.14
C LEU A 112 0.69 8.68 3.34
N ASN A 113 1.31 9.14 4.42
CA ASN A 113 0.62 9.62 5.60
C ASN A 113 0.27 11.10 5.42
N ALA A 114 -1.02 11.39 5.27
CA ALA A 114 -1.54 12.73 5.00
C ALA A 114 -1.25 13.75 6.13
N ILE A 115 -0.87 13.28 7.33
CA ILE A 115 -0.50 14.15 8.46
C ILE A 115 0.74 15.02 8.13
N ARG A 116 1.53 14.64 7.12
CA ARG A 116 2.84 15.28 6.83
C ARG A 116 3.06 15.74 5.40
N LEU A 117 2.19 15.48 4.42
CA LEU A 117 2.33 16.21 3.15
C LEU A 117 1.94 17.65 3.42
N PRO A 118 2.87 18.63 3.26
CA PRO A 118 2.42 19.99 3.05
C PRO A 118 1.50 19.92 1.82
N VAL A 119 0.22 20.22 2.02
CA VAL A 119 -0.61 20.65 0.91
C VAL A 119 0.10 21.90 0.41
N GLU A 120 0.90 21.75 -0.63
CA GLU A 120 1.41 22.88 -1.40
C GLU A 120 0.15 23.66 -1.78
N PRO A 121 -0.07 24.89 -1.25
CA PRO A 121 -1.24 25.65 -1.63
C PRO A 121 -1.08 25.91 -3.11
N ALA A 122 -1.86 25.19 -3.92
CA ALA A 122 -1.97 25.43 -5.34
C ALA A 122 -2.24 26.92 -5.49
N SER A 123 -1.26 27.57 -6.13
CA SER A 123 -1.23 28.98 -6.51
C SER A 123 -2.63 29.54 -6.76
N ALA A 124 -3.10 30.36 -5.82
CA ALA A 124 -4.12 31.35 -6.06
C ALA A 124 -3.62 32.66 -5.47
N GLU A 125 -2.52 33.14 -6.04
CA GLU A 125 -2.32 34.58 -6.19
C GLU A 125 -3.51 35.12 -6.99
N HIS A 126 -4.46 35.74 -6.30
CA HIS A 126 -5.12 36.94 -6.78
C HIS A 126 -5.04 37.97 -5.66
N VAL A 127 -4.02 38.81 -5.80
CA VAL A 127 -3.94 40.14 -5.21
C VAL A 127 -5.15 40.92 -5.75
N GLU A 128 -5.98 41.50 -4.88
CA GLU A 128 -6.21 42.95 -4.89
C GLU A 128 -7.01 43.38 -3.65
N ALA A 129 -6.28 43.98 -2.72
CA ALA A 129 -6.85 44.75 -1.63
C ALA A 129 -7.19 46.15 -2.16
N ALA A 130 -8.47 46.50 -2.16
CA ALA A 130 -8.92 47.89 -2.18
C ALA A 130 -10.10 48.02 -1.21
N ALA A 131 -9.78 48.54 -0.03
CA ALA A 131 -10.73 48.89 1.01
C ALA A 131 -11.51 50.15 0.61
N THR A 132 -12.84 50.10 0.57
CA THR A 132 -13.70 51.23 0.96
C THR A 132 -15.11 50.71 1.31
N LEU A 133 -15.53 50.85 2.58
CA LEU A 133 -16.94 50.83 3.02
C LEU A 133 -17.63 52.09 2.46
N PRO A 134 -18.92 52.07 2.09
CA PRO A 134 -19.95 52.35 3.09
C PRO A 134 -21.33 51.67 2.89
N GLU A 135 -22.08 51.67 4.00
CA GLU A 135 -23.54 51.77 4.16
C GLU A 135 -24.51 50.66 3.68
N SER A 136 -25.15 50.05 4.69
CA SER A 136 -26.54 49.54 4.73
C SER A 136 -27.52 50.74 4.74
N PRO A 137 -28.83 50.67 4.36
CA PRO A 137 -29.78 49.67 4.90
C PRO A 137 -31.03 49.26 4.05
N GLU A 138 -31.77 48.25 4.58
CA GLU A 138 -33.21 47.87 4.39
C GLU A 138 -33.61 47.03 3.14
N GLU A 139 -33.86 45.70 3.25
CA GLU A 139 -35.09 44.95 3.66
C GLU A 139 -36.18 44.85 2.55
N PRO A 140 -37.11 43.87 2.53
CA PRO A 140 -36.97 42.40 2.52
C PRO A 140 -37.77 41.75 1.35
N GLY A 141 -37.33 40.59 0.85
CA GLY A 141 -37.96 39.94 -0.31
C GLY A 141 -37.91 38.41 -0.27
N MET A 142 -39.01 37.83 0.19
CA MET A 142 -39.33 36.41 0.27
C MET A 142 -39.09 35.62 -1.04
N ALA A 143 -38.27 34.56 -1.03
CA ALA A 143 -38.49 33.32 -1.80
C ALA A 143 -37.45 32.24 -1.45
N ALA A 144 -37.96 31.04 -1.18
CA ALA A 144 -37.22 29.86 -0.73
C ALA A 144 -36.68 29.00 -1.92
N PRO A 145 -36.24 27.74 -1.72
CA PRO A 145 -34.93 27.23 -2.14
C PRO A 145 -34.96 26.49 -3.49
N ALA A 146 -33.87 26.53 -4.25
CA ALA A 146 -33.69 25.65 -5.40
C ALA A 146 -32.23 25.21 -5.54
N ALA A 147 -32.03 23.92 -5.24
CA ALA A 147 -30.83 23.17 -5.53
C ALA A 147 -30.50 23.20 -7.03
N SER A 148 -29.22 23.23 -7.38
CA SER A 148 -28.72 22.69 -8.65
C SER A 148 -27.25 22.30 -8.54
N SER A 149 -27.08 21.01 -8.29
CA SER A 149 -26.03 20.10 -8.78
C SER A 149 -24.56 20.34 -8.43
N PRO A 150 -23.93 19.42 -7.67
CA PRO A 150 -22.48 19.34 -7.61
C PRO A 150 -21.94 18.86 -8.96
N VAL A 151 -20.93 19.56 -9.48
CA VAL A 151 -20.07 19.10 -10.57
C VAL A 151 -19.56 17.71 -10.21
N VAL A 152 -20.06 16.70 -10.93
CA VAL A 152 -19.53 15.34 -10.91
C VAL A 152 -18.10 15.40 -11.45
N ARG A 153 -17.11 15.45 -10.54
CA ARG A 153 -15.74 15.08 -10.89
C ARG A 153 -15.73 13.58 -11.10
N GLN A 154 -15.74 13.18 -12.36
CA GLN A 154 -15.43 11.82 -12.73
C GLN A 154 -14.03 11.44 -12.19
N PRO A 155 -13.87 10.35 -11.44
CA PRO A 155 -12.56 9.75 -11.28
C PRO A 155 -12.21 8.99 -12.55
N ALA A 156 -11.08 9.35 -13.15
CA ALA A 156 -10.43 8.56 -14.19
C ALA A 156 -10.13 7.13 -13.67
N PRO A 157 -10.36 6.08 -14.46
CA PRO A 157 -10.18 4.71 -14.00
C PRO A 157 -8.70 4.33 -14.11
N SER A 158 -7.98 4.29 -12.99
CA SER A 158 -6.60 3.76 -12.95
C SER A 158 -6.37 2.77 -11.82
N LEU A 159 -7.39 1.97 -11.49
CA LEU A 159 -7.30 0.89 -10.47
C LEU A 159 -7.87 -0.45 -10.96
N LEU A 160 -8.04 -0.62 -12.27
CA LEU A 160 -8.57 -1.86 -12.84
C LEU A 160 -7.60 -2.61 -13.74
N ARG A 161 -6.34 -2.17 -13.90
CA ARG A 161 -5.40 -2.85 -14.81
C ARG A 161 -4.70 -4.05 -14.18
N HIS A 162 -4.62 -4.12 -12.85
CA HIS A 162 -3.96 -5.24 -12.16
C HIS A 162 -4.92 -6.31 -11.60
N LEU A 163 -6.23 -6.04 -11.55
CA LEU A 163 -7.23 -7.03 -11.15
C LEU A 163 -7.75 -7.84 -12.36
N GLN A 164 -7.66 -7.30 -13.58
CA GLN A 164 -8.10 -7.97 -14.81
C GLN A 164 -7.21 -9.16 -15.22
N PHE A 165 -5.90 -9.12 -14.97
CA PHE A 165 -5.02 -10.25 -15.27
C PHE A 165 -5.22 -11.44 -14.33
N PHE A 166 -5.62 -11.17 -13.07
CA PHE A 166 -5.88 -12.23 -12.09
C PHE A 166 -7.19 -12.97 -12.37
N TRP A 167 -8.23 -12.25 -12.83
CA TRP A 167 -9.52 -12.86 -13.18
C TRP A 167 -9.52 -13.62 -14.52
N LEU A 168 -8.75 -13.19 -15.52
CA LEU A 168 -8.72 -13.84 -16.84
C LEU A 168 -7.99 -15.20 -16.81
N ALA A 169 -6.96 -15.35 -15.97
CA ALA A 169 -6.28 -16.63 -15.75
C ALA A 169 -7.17 -17.63 -15.00
N ILE A 170 -7.94 -17.18 -14.00
CA ILE A 170 -8.87 -18.04 -13.25
C ILE A 170 -10.02 -18.53 -14.15
N ALA A 171 -10.59 -17.66 -14.99
CA ALA A 171 -11.64 -18.06 -15.93
C ALA A 171 -11.16 -19.10 -16.97
N LEU A 172 -9.91 -18.97 -17.44
CA LEU A 172 -9.32 -19.92 -18.39
C LEU A 172 -9.08 -21.30 -17.76
N VAL A 173 -8.63 -21.34 -16.51
CA VAL A 173 -8.47 -22.60 -15.76
C VAL A 173 -9.82 -23.28 -15.51
N ILE A 174 -10.86 -22.52 -15.15
CA ILE A 174 -12.21 -23.06 -14.93
C ILE A 174 -12.80 -23.61 -16.24
N ALA A 175 -12.67 -22.89 -17.35
CA ALA A 175 -13.13 -23.37 -18.65
C ALA A 175 -12.38 -24.64 -19.11
N MET A 176 -11.06 -24.68 -18.92
CA MET A 176 -10.25 -25.85 -19.27
C MET A 176 -10.60 -27.07 -18.41
N LEU A 177 -10.85 -26.88 -17.11
CA LEU A 177 -11.29 -27.96 -16.21
C LEU A 177 -12.69 -28.47 -16.59
N GLY A 178 -13.61 -27.56 -16.95
CA GLY A 178 -14.96 -27.92 -17.39
C GLY A 178 -14.98 -28.77 -18.67
N VAL A 179 -14.17 -28.41 -19.67
CA VAL A 179 -14.02 -29.19 -20.92
C VAL A 179 -13.39 -30.56 -20.65
N LEU A 180 -12.48 -30.65 -19.67
CA LEU A 180 -11.81 -31.91 -19.31
C LEU A 180 -12.76 -32.88 -18.58
N ILE A 181 -13.67 -32.35 -17.76
CA ILE A 181 -14.70 -33.15 -17.08
C ILE A 181 -15.78 -33.62 -18.07
N LEU A 182 -16.19 -32.76 -19.03
CA LEU A 182 -17.16 -33.14 -20.06
C LEU A 182 -16.62 -34.21 -21.03
N ARG A 183 -15.31 -34.22 -21.31
CA ARG A 183 -14.66 -35.28 -22.12
C ARG A 183 -14.51 -36.60 -21.36
N GLN A 184 -14.34 -36.58 -20.04
CA GLN A 184 -14.24 -37.80 -19.23
C GLN A 184 -15.61 -38.43 -18.91
N GLY A 185 -16.69 -37.64 -18.93
CA GLY A 185 -18.06 -38.13 -18.68
C GLY A 185 -18.76 -38.79 -19.88
N GLY A 186 -18.16 -38.77 -21.08
CA GLY A 186 -18.75 -39.36 -22.31
C GLY A 186 -18.29 -40.78 -22.63
N SER A 187 -17.56 -41.43 -21.72
CA SER A 187 -17.10 -42.83 -21.86
C SER A 187 -17.74 -43.71 -20.80
N ALA A 188 -19.07 -43.82 -20.82
CA ALA A 188 -19.84 -44.83 -20.09
C ALA A 188 -21.07 -45.21 -20.92
#